data_AF-A0A2T5BVU7-F1
#
_entry.id   AF-A0A2T5BVU7-F1
#
_cell.length_a   1.000
_cell.length_b   1.000
_cell.length_c   1.000
_cell.angle_alpha   90.00
_cell.angle_beta   90.00
_cell.angle_gamma   90.00
#
_symmetry.space_group_name_H-M   'P 1'
#
loop_
_entity.id
_entity.type
_entity.pdbx_description
1 polymer ?
#
loop_
_entity_poly.entity_id
_entity_poly.type
_entity_poly.pdbx_seq_one_letter_code
_entity_poly.pdbx_strand_id
1 'polypeptide(L)'
;MLSLVLLLSACAAPQPARWDYVTWHGARIQRDTGIAGQFRVLVKPGYGPTEYWCAAGDYAKDELDLGPGERIYLAAPRDNEGVLFSVLSMEEPEGPRGYSKSLSRPGFSLRVIHARMGCRSLMPFYFDLGRN
;
A
#
# COMPACT_ATOMS: atom_id res chain seq x y z
N MET A 1 -4.28 21.84 -53.95
CA MET A 1 -3.52 21.18 -52.87
C MET A 1 -3.46 22.13 -51.69
N LEU A 2 -4.30 21.94 -50.67
CA LEU A 2 -4.19 22.66 -49.39
C LEU A 2 -4.46 21.65 -48.28
N SER A 3 -3.39 21.31 -47.56
CA SER A 3 -3.38 20.32 -46.49
C SER A 3 -4.06 20.86 -45.25
N LEU A 4 -5.08 20.14 -44.78
CA LEU A 4 -5.76 20.39 -43.52
C LEU A 4 -4.92 19.77 -42.38
N VAL A 5 -4.33 20.60 -41.52
CA VAL A 5 -3.59 20.15 -40.32
C VAL A 5 -4.60 19.98 -39.18
N LEU A 6 -4.92 18.74 -38.83
CA LEU A 6 -5.75 18.38 -37.69
C LEU A 6 -4.91 18.38 -36.39
N LEU A 7 -5.12 19.37 -35.54
CA LEU A 7 -4.59 19.43 -34.18
C LEU A 7 -5.41 18.51 -33.27
N LEU A 8 -4.88 17.32 -32.97
CA LEU A 8 -5.43 16.40 -31.96
C LEU A 8 -5.10 16.92 -30.56
N SER A 9 -6.08 17.54 -29.90
CA SER A 9 -5.99 17.86 -28.47
C SER A 9 -6.20 16.57 -27.66
N ALA A 10 -5.13 16.03 -27.08
CA ALA A 10 -5.18 14.84 -26.26
C ALA A 10 -5.71 15.19 -24.87
N CYS A 11 -6.96 14.84 -24.58
CA CYS A 11 -7.46 14.79 -23.20
C CYS A 11 -6.68 13.71 -22.43
N ALA A 12 -5.79 14.11 -21.52
CA ALA A 12 -5.21 13.21 -20.54
C ALA A 12 -6.29 12.83 -19.52
N ALA A 13 -6.91 11.66 -19.70
CA ALA A 13 -7.82 11.11 -18.70
C ALA A 13 -7.03 10.82 -17.39
N PRO A 14 -7.61 11.05 -16.20
CA PRO A 14 -6.98 10.66 -14.95
C PRO A 14 -6.75 9.14 -14.97
N GLN A 15 -5.50 8.73 -14.89
CA GLN A 15 -5.14 7.31 -14.93
C GLN A 15 -5.59 6.65 -13.63
N PRO A 16 -6.23 5.47 -13.68
CA PRO A 16 -6.53 4.73 -12.47
C PRO A 16 -5.23 4.40 -11.74
N ALA A 17 -5.25 4.47 -10.40
CA ALA A 17 -4.10 4.08 -9.58
C ALA A 17 -3.69 2.65 -9.95
N ARG A 18 -2.52 2.52 -10.57
CA ARG A 18 -1.98 1.24 -11.02
C ARG A 18 -1.39 0.50 -9.83
N TRP A 19 -1.77 -0.77 -9.66
CA TRP A 19 -1.16 -1.68 -8.70
C TRP A 19 -0.31 -2.72 -9.42
N ASP A 20 0.73 -3.18 -8.74
CA ASP A 20 1.70 -4.15 -9.25
C ASP A 20 1.52 -5.54 -8.63
N TYR A 21 0.87 -5.60 -7.46
CA TYR A 21 0.70 -6.83 -6.70
C TYR A 21 -0.64 -6.85 -5.96
N VAL A 22 -1.21 -8.04 -5.81
CA VAL A 22 -2.41 -8.28 -5.00
C VAL A 22 -2.08 -9.34 -3.94
N THR A 23 -2.20 -8.96 -2.68
CA THR A 23 -1.98 -9.86 -1.53
C THR A 23 -3.00 -10.99 -1.51
N TRP A 24 -2.71 -12.06 -0.77
CA TRP A 24 -3.65 -13.16 -0.54
C TRP A 24 -5.02 -12.68 -0.03
N HIS A 25 -5.02 -11.65 0.81
CA HIS A 25 -6.25 -11.07 1.32
C HIS A 25 -6.92 -10.07 0.38
N GLY A 26 -6.42 -9.84 -0.84
CA GLY A 26 -7.05 -8.99 -1.85
C GLY A 26 -6.79 -7.48 -1.67
N ALA A 27 -5.74 -7.11 -0.92
CA ALA A 27 -5.20 -5.75 -0.93
C ALA A 27 -4.33 -5.51 -2.16
N ARG A 28 -4.48 -4.34 -2.77
CA ARG A 28 -3.69 -3.89 -3.92
C ARG A 28 -2.48 -3.11 -3.43
N ILE A 29 -1.31 -3.46 -3.95
CA ILE A 29 -0.03 -2.83 -3.62
C ILE A 29 0.53 -2.15 -4.86
N GLN A 30 1.01 -0.92 -4.69
CA GLN A 30 1.74 -0.17 -5.69
C GLN A 30 3.17 0.03 -5.19
N ARG A 31 4.17 -0.39 -5.96
CA ARG A 31 5.58 -0.14 -5.62
C ARG A 31 5.92 1.32 -5.89
N ASP A 32 6.73 1.91 -5.01
CA ASP A 32 7.34 3.20 -5.31
C ASP A 32 8.53 2.98 -6.26
N THR A 33 8.55 3.69 -7.39
CA THR A 33 9.63 3.58 -8.39
C THR A 33 10.74 4.62 -8.16
N GLY A 34 10.49 5.63 -7.33
CA GLY A 34 11.45 6.68 -6.98
C GLY A 34 12.23 6.38 -5.69
N ILE A 35 11.66 5.61 -4.75
CA ILE A 35 12.31 5.26 -3.48
C ILE A 35 12.32 3.75 -3.27
N ALA A 36 13.53 3.16 -3.23
CA ALA A 36 13.71 1.72 -3.05
C ALA A 36 13.09 1.23 -1.74
N GLY A 37 12.42 0.08 -1.79
CA GLY A 37 11.78 -0.54 -0.63
C GLY A 37 10.54 0.19 -0.10
N GLN A 38 10.12 1.29 -0.72
CA GLN A 38 8.82 1.90 -0.45
C GLN A 38 7.72 1.28 -1.31
N PHE A 39 6.54 1.17 -0.70
CA PHE A 39 5.35 0.69 -1.38
C PHE A 39 4.10 1.25 -0.70
N ARG A 40 3.05 1.46 -1.49
CA ARG A 40 1.76 1.92 -1.04
C ARG A 40 0.77 0.76 -1.01
N VAL A 41 0.12 0.58 0.13
CA VAL A 41 -1.11 -0.20 0.20
C VAL A 41 -2.24 0.73 -0.22
N LEU A 42 -2.86 0.44 -1.37
CA LEU A 42 -3.90 1.30 -1.94
C LEU A 42 -5.17 1.30 -1.08
N VAL A 43 -5.88 2.42 -1.10
CA VAL A 43 -7.14 2.58 -0.39
C VAL A 43 -8.18 1.54 -0.85
N LYS A 44 -8.89 0.96 0.13
CA LYS A 44 -10.08 0.14 -0.10
C LYS A 44 -11.14 0.47 0.95
N PRO A 45 -12.42 0.56 0.58
CA PRO A 45 -13.51 0.73 1.55
C PRO A 45 -13.45 -0.32 2.65
N GLY A 46 -13.65 0.13 3.90
CA GLY A 46 -13.59 -0.74 5.08
C GLY A 46 -12.18 -0.99 5.65
N TYR A 47 -11.12 -0.47 5.02
CA TYR A 47 -9.76 -0.58 5.60
C TYR A 47 -9.60 0.33 6.81
N GLY A 48 -9.33 -0.29 7.95
CA GLY A 48 -8.78 0.33 9.14
C GLY A 48 -7.29 0.03 9.30
N PRO A 49 -6.68 0.46 10.42
CA PRO A 49 -5.25 0.25 10.67
C PRO A 49 -4.81 -1.21 10.57
N THR A 50 -5.62 -2.13 11.08
CA THR A 50 -5.31 -3.56 11.03
C THR A 50 -5.16 -4.06 9.60
N GLU A 51 -6.09 -3.69 8.71
CA GLU A 51 -6.10 -4.12 7.31
C GLU A 51 -4.88 -3.62 6.54
N TYR A 52 -4.48 -2.35 6.74
CA TYR A 52 -3.29 -1.80 6.08
C TYR A 52 -2.00 -2.49 6.54
N TRP A 53 -1.84 -2.72 7.84
CA TRP A 53 -0.68 -3.44 8.37
C TRP A 53 -0.67 -4.92 7.96
N CYS A 54 -1.84 -5.55 7.84
CA CYS A 54 -1.94 -6.91 7.31
C CYS A 54 -1.49 -6.99 5.86
N ALA A 55 -1.99 -6.09 5.01
CA ALA A 55 -1.58 -5.99 3.61
C ALA A 55 -0.08 -5.74 3.47
N ALA A 56 0.47 -4.82 4.27
CA ALA A 56 1.91 -4.55 4.27
C ALA A 56 2.72 -5.77 4.74
N GLY A 57 2.24 -6.48 5.76
CA GLY A 57 2.87 -7.70 6.27
C GLY A 57 2.84 -8.86 5.28
N ASP A 58 1.73 -9.05 4.56
CA ASP A 58 1.62 -10.04 3.49
C ASP A 58 2.55 -9.68 2.33
N TYR A 59 2.60 -8.42 1.91
CA TYR A 59 3.52 -8.00 0.86
C TYR A 59 4.99 -8.22 1.26
N ALA A 60 5.36 -7.78 2.46
CA ALA A 60 6.71 -7.94 2.99
C ALA A 60 7.14 -9.41 3.06
N LYS A 61 6.26 -10.31 3.49
CA LYS A 61 6.59 -11.73 3.57
C LYS A 61 6.51 -12.42 2.21
N ASP A 62 5.38 -12.27 1.53
CA ASP A 62 5.00 -13.18 0.45
C ASP A 62 5.54 -12.72 -0.92
N GLU A 63 5.85 -11.42 -1.10
CA GLU A 63 6.52 -10.89 -2.30
C GLU A 63 7.99 -10.57 -2.05
N LEU A 64 8.31 -9.90 -0.92
CA LEU A 64 9.68 -9.44 -0.63
C LEU A 64 10.53 -10.47 0.13
N ASP A 65 9.96 -11.62 0.49
CA ASP A 65 10.61 -12.72 1.22
C ASP A 65 11.28 -12.29 2.55
N LEU A 66 10.72 -11.28 3.21
CA LEU A 66 11.27 -10.80 4.48
C LEU A 66 10.93 -11.74 5.64
N GLY A 67 11.93 -11.95 6.49
CA GLY A 67 11.84 -12.77 7.69
C GLY A 67 10.90 -12.18 8.75
N PRO A 68 10.39 -13.01 9.68
CA PRO A 68 9.40 -12.58 10.68
C PRO A 68 9.91 -11.49 11.63
N GLY A 69 11.24 -11.39 11.80
CA GLY A 69 11.90 -10.40 12.64
C GLY A 69 12.15 -9.06 11.97
N GLU A 70 12.10 -8.98 10.64
CA GLU A 70 12.36 -7.77 9.87
C GLU A 70 11.25 -6.75 10.06
N ARG A 71 11.57 -5.47 9.81
CA ARG A 71 10.68 -4.35 10.14
C ARG A 71 10.04 -3.76 8.90
N ILE A 72 8.80 -3.34 9.08
CA ILE A 72 8.05 -2.53 8.15
C ILE A 72 7.77 -1.21 8.86
N TYR A 73 8.07 -0.10 8.21
CA TYR A 73 7.94 1.26 8.72
C TYR A 73 6.80 1.97 8.00
N LEU A 74 6.04 2.78 8.74
CA LEU A 74 5.11 3.73 8.17
C LEU A 74 5.90 4.90 7.59
N ALA A 75 6.00 5.00 6.27
CA ALA A 75 6.75 6.06 5.61
C ALA A 75 5.95 7.37 5.58
N ALA A 76 4.64 7.28 5.30
CA ALA A 76 3.73 8.43 5.36
C ALA A 76 2.37 8.01 5.93
N PRO A 77 1.63 8.93 6.59
CA PRO A 77 0.30 8.63 7.10
C PRO A 77 -0.69 8.29 5.99
N ARG A 78 -1.86 7.80 6.38
CA ARG A 78 -2.96 7.56 5.44
C ARG A 78 -3.39 8.85 4.74
N ASP A 79 -3.51 8.78 3.43
CA ASP A 79 -4.09 9.81 2.56
C ASP A 79 -5.26 9.22 1.74
N ASN A 80 -5.70 9.94 0.70
CA ASN A 80 -6.78 9.51 -0.19
C ASN A 80 -6.40 8.34 -1.10
N GLU A 81 -5.11 8.10 -1.32
CA GLU A 81 -4.61 7.04 -2.21
C GLU A 81 -4.29 5.76 -1.43
N GLY A 82 -3.98 5.87 -0.13
CA GLY A 82 -3.72 4.73 0.74
C GLY A 82 -2.73 5.07 1.85
N VAL A 83 -1.85 4.12 2.15
CA VAL A 83 -0.80 4.28 3.17
C VAL A 83 0.54 3.90 2.56
N LEU A 84 1.57 4.73 2.78
CA LEU A 84 2.92 4.48 2.33
C LEU A 84 3.76 3.80 3.42
N PHE A 85 4.38 2.68 3.06
CA PHE A 85 5.28 1.91 3.92
C PHE A 85 6.68 1.83 3.33
N SER A 86 7.65 1.48 4.16
CA SER A 86 9.03 1.18 3.79
C SER A 86 9.52 -0.07 4.49
N VAL A 87 10.34 -0.89 3.83
CA VAL A 87 11.12 -1.96 4.48
C VAL A 87 12.59 -1.58 4.71
N LEU A 88 13.03 -0.46 4.14
CA LEU A 88 14.32 0.13 4.48
C LEU A 88 14.18 1.00 5.72
N SER A 89 15.19 0.97 6.58
CA SER A 89 15.22 1.76 7.81
C SER A 89 15.11 3.23 7.47
N MET A 90 14.11 3.88 8.08
CA MET A 90 14.05 5.32 8.19
C MET A 90 14.79 5.71 9.49
N GLU A 91 15.33 6.93 9.59
CA GLU A 91 15.96 7.42 10.82
C GLU A 91 15.14 7.04 12.06
N GLU A 92 15.81 6.45 13.06
CA GLU A 92 15.21 5.55 14.04
C GLU A 92 13.99 6.18 14.75
N PRO A 93 12.79 5.69 14.45
CA PRO A 93 11.59 6.10 15.15
C PRO A 93 11.35 5.21 16.38
N GLU A 94 10.92 5.84 17.47
CA GLU A 94 10.60 5.21 18.75
C GLU A 94 9.72 3.96 18.54
N GLY A 95 10.23 2.81 18.97
CA GLY A 95 9.58 1.51 18.82
C GLY A 95 8.16 1.48 19.41
N PRO A 96 7.32 0.54 18.97
CA PRO A 96 5.93 0.48 19.42
C PRO A 96 5.83 0.35 20.94
N ARG A 97 5.15 1.28 21.59
CA ARG A 97 4.67 1.13 22.97
C ARG A 97 3.38 0.31 22.96
N GLY A 98 3.50 -1.01 22.78
CA GLY A 98 2.39 -1.98 22.79
C GLY A 98 1.98 -2.53 21.41
N TYR A 99 0.89 -3.32 21.37
CA TYR A 99 0.39 -4.00 20.16
C TYR A 99 -0.47 -3.13 19.23
N SER A 100 -0.43 -1.81 19.40
CA SER A 100 -1.24 -0.85 18.64
C SER A 100 -0.72 -0.72 17.20
N LYS A 101 -1.61 -0.84 16.22
CA LYS A 101 -1.32 -0.64 14.79
C LYS A 101 -1.59 0.82 14.43
N SER A 102 -0.58 1.68 14.42
CA SER A 102 -0.75 3.11 14.09
C SER A 102 -0.57 3.38 12.59
N LEU A 103 -1.36 4.31 12.04
CA LEU A 103 -1.21 4.84 10.68
C LEU A 103 -1.00 6.36 10.63
N SER A 104 -0.75 6.98 11.78
CA SER A 104 -0.73 8.44 11.91
C SER A 104 0.64 9.01 12.21
N ARG A 105 1.60 8.17 12.61
CA ARG A 105 2.93 8.60 13.06
C ARG A 105 4.01 8.02 12.14
N PRO A 106 4.57 8.81 11.20
CA PRO A 106 5.68 8.36 10.38
C PRO A 106 6.81 7.78 11.22
N GLY A 107 7.45 6.76 10.67
CA GLY A 107 8.44 5.93 11.35
C GLY A 107 7.84 4.84 12.24
N PHE A 108 6.58 4.92 12.69
CA PHE A 108 5.97 3.83 13.44
C PHE A 108 6.18 2.49 12.70
N SER A 109 6.71 1.49 13.40
CA SER A 109 7.15 0.26 12.75
C SER A 109 6.75 -0.99 13.52
N LEU A 110 6.43 -2.02 12.76
CA LEU A 110 6.13 -3.36 13.26
C LEU A 110 7.09 -4.36 12.64
N ARG A 111 7.37 -5.43 13.38
CA ARG A 111 7.98 -6.61 12.76
C ARG A 111 6.97 -7.26 11.81
N VAL A 112 7.43 -7.92 10.75
CA VAL A 112 6.58 -8.65 9.80
C VAL A 112 5.58 -9.55 10.53
N ILE A 113 6.02 -10.28 11.57
CA ILE A 113 5.13 -11.15 12.36
C ILE A 113 4.02 -10.40 13.11
N HIS A 114 4.31 -9.18 13.62
CA HIS A 114 3.31 -8.36 14.32
C HIS A 114 2.37 -7.65 13.35
N ALA A 115 2.85 -7.27 12.16
CA ALA A 115 2.02 -6.73 11.10
C ALA A 115 0.93 -7.73 10.69
N ARG A 116 1.28 -9.02 10.61
CA ARG A 116 0.37 -10.12 10.24
C ARG A 116 -0.49 -10.67 11.38
N MET A 117 -0.34 -10.17 12.60
CA MET A 117 -1.13 -10.63 13.74
C MET A 117 -2.56 -10.10 13.67
N GLY A 118 -3.55 -10.98 13.85
CA GLY A 118 -4.97 -10.64 13.85
C GLY A 118 -5.53 -10.28 12.47
N CYS A 119 -4.90 -10.75 11.39
CA CYS A 119 -5.37 -10.50 10.03
C CYS A 119 -6.60 -11.33 9.70
N ARG A 120 -7.60 -10.65 9.16
CA ARG A 120 -8.80 -11.24 8.57
C ARG A 120 -8.72 -11.13 7.05
N SER A 121 -9.45 -12.01 6.36
CA SER A 121 -9.60 -11.89 4.91
C SER A 121 -10.26 -10.55 4.55
N LEU A 122 -9.69 -9.80 3.60
CA LEU A 122 -10.23 -8.51 3.17
C LEU A 122 -11.28 -8.78 2.08
N MET A 123 -12.38 -9.38 2.52
CA MET A 123 -13.54 -9.73 1.69
C MET A 123 -13.83 -8.61 0.67
N PRO A 124 -14.00 -8.95 -0.61
CA PRO A 124 -14.49 -7.99 -1.58
C PRO A 124 -15.94 -7.64 -1.20
N PHE A 125 -16.20 -6.38 -0.86
CA PHE A 125 -17.56 -5.87 -0.91
C PHE A 125 -17.99 -5.91 -2.39
N TYR A 126 -19.22 -6.37 -2.62
CA TYR A 126 -19.84 -6.70 -3.91
C TYR A 126 -19.82 -5.60 -4.99
N PHE A 127 -19.29 -4.40 -4.70
CA PHE A 127 -19.20 -3.26 -5.61
C PHE A 127 -18.06 -3.33 -6.65
N ASP A 128 -17.09 -4.23 -6.49
CA ASP A 128 -15.98 -4.41 -7.47
C ASP A 128 -16.34 -5.33 -8.67
N LEU A 129 -17.50 -6.01 -8.65
CA LEU A 129 -17.92 -6.95 -9.72
C LEU A 129 -18.76 -6.29 -10.84
N GLY A 130 -19.00 -4.97 -10.76
CA GLY A 130 -19.93 -4.25 -11.64
C GLY A 130 -19.31 -3.26 -12.63
N ARG A 131 -17.98 -3.19 -12.75
CA ARG A 131 -17.31 -2.35 -13.76
C ARG A 131 -16.34 -3.19 -14.57
N ASN A 132 -16.85 -3.78 -15.65
CA ASN A 132 -16.08 -4.20 -16.81
C ASN A 132 -16.48 -3.30 -17.97
#